data_AF-A0A510IT34-F1
#
_entry.id   AF-A0A510IT34-F1
#
_cell.length_a   1.000
_cell.length_b   1.000
_cell.length_c   1.000
_cell.angle_alpha   90.00
_cell.angle_beta   90.00
_cell.angle_gamma   90.00
#
_symmetry.space_group_name_H-M   'P 1'
#
loop_
_entity.id
_entity.type
_entity.pdbx_description
1 polymer ?
#
loop_
_entity_poly.entity_id
_entity_poly.type
_entity_poly.pdbx_seq_one_letter_code
_entity_poly.pdbx_strand_id
1 'polypeptide(L)'
;MANNRELNKVRSMTAFGRAEGTYATGTAIWELRSVNHRYLEPHFRLPEVGRPLEAKLRDTLRKTLSRGKLELTLTIKPNSVEHTGLEINQPLAKALIHAARQVAAGEDTQPLNPLQILQWPGVISEPEADTEQQSATILQTFREALQQLRANREREGAELAKFIEARLVGIEGQVALVRERLPEILEAQREKLRNRLEELSIDLDKERLEQEIVLLAQKADVDEELDRLSAHTAETRRVLAGGGAIGRRLDFLMQEFNREANTLSSKSIVTDTTQAAVELKVLIEQMREQVQNIE
;
A
#
# COMPACT_ATOMS: atom_id res chain seq x y z
N MET A 1 -20.06 2.13 -18.97
CA MET A 1 -19.70 3.28 -18.11
C MET A 1 -19.32 2.90 -16.67
N ALA A 2 -19.82 1.80 -16.08
CA ALA A 2 -19.42 1.37 -14.73
C ALA A 2 -17.94 0.95 -14.61
N ASN A 3 -17.36 0.36 -15.66
CA ASN A 3 -15.97 -0.13 -15.64
C ASN A 3 -14.91 0.97 -15.54
N ASN A 4 -15.22 2.21 -15.95
CA ASN A 4 -14.27 3.34 -15.92
C ASN A 4 -14.20 4.04 -14.55
N ARG A 5 -15.22 3.86 -13.68
CA ARG A 5 -15.21 4.45 -12.33
C ARG A 5 -14.43 3.62 -11.32
N GLU A 6 -14.30 2.31 -11.52
CA GLU A 6 -13.43 1.46 -10.68
C GLU A 6 -11.94 1.69 -10.92
N LEU A 7 -11.57 2.19 -12.11
CA LEU A 7 -10.19 2.49 -12.51
C LEU A 7 -9.69 3.83 -11.96
N ASN A 8 -10.58 4.76 -11.57
CA ASN A 8 -10.23 6.13 -11.18
C ASN A 8 -10.11 6.33 -9.66
N LYS A 9 -9.97 5.26 -8.87
CA LYS A 9 -9.82 5.39 -7.41
C LYS A 9 -8.35 5.32 -7.01
N VAL A 10 -7.93 6.27 -6.18
CA VAL A 10 -6.67 6.23 -5.43
C VAL A 10 -6.66 5.01 -4.54
N ARG A 11 -5.59 4.21 -4.57
CA ARG A 11 -5.43 3.04 -3.70
C ARG A 11 -4.15 3.16 -2.87
N SER A 12 -4.17 2.70 -1.63
CA SER A 12 -2.93 2.49 -0.89
C SER A 12 -2.20 1.24 -1.42
N MET A 13 -0.89 1.18 -1.25
CA MET A 13 -0.05 0.00 -1.52
C MET A 13 0.07 -0.96 -0.32
N THR A 14 -0.30 -0.49 0.87
CA THR A 14 -0.38 -1.27 2.10
C THR A 14 -1.81 -1.68 2.37
N ALA A 15 -2.02 -2.95 2.71
CA ALA A 15 -3.31 -3.46 3.17
C ALA A 15 -3.18 -4.87 3.74
N PHE A 16 -4.20 -5.27 4.48
CA PHE A 16 -4.41 -6.62 4.98
C PHE A 16 -5.75 -7.19 4.50
N GLY A 17 -5.81 -8.48 4.23
CA GLY A 17 -7.05 -9.23 3.99
C GLY A 17 -7.00 -10.58 4.70
N ARG A 18 -8.11 -10.97 5.31
CA ARG A 18 -8.26 -12.26 5.98
C ARG A 18 -9.65 -12.83 5.75
N ALA A 19 -9.69 -14.03 5.19
CA ALA A 19 -10.93 -14.79 5.04
C ALA A 19 -10.73 -16.21 5.56
N GLU A 20 -11.82 -16.81 6.00
CA GLU A 20 -11.87 -18.19 6.45
C GLU A 20 -13.01 -18.92 5.76
N GLY A 21 -12.77 -20.17 5.36
CA GLY A 21 -13.75 -21.02 4.70
C GLY A 21 -13.68 -22.44 5.25
N THR A 22 -14.83 -22.98 5.61
CA THR A 22 -14.96 -24.31 6.20
C THR A 22 -15.35 -25.34 5.15
N TYR A 23 -14.74 -26.52 5.21
CA TYR A 23 -15.08 -27.71 4.44
C TYR A 23 -15.17 -28.92 5.39
N ALA A 24 -15.60 -30.09 4.89
CA ALA A 24 -15.95 -31.24 5.73
C ALA A 24 -14.85 -31.63 6.75
N THR A 25 -13.59 -31.64 6.32
CA THR A 25 -12.46 -32.12 7.12
C THR A 25 -11.60 -30.98 7.73
N GLY A 26 -11.94 -29.71 7.49
CA GLY A 26 -11.11 -28.59 7.95
C GLY A 26 -11.62 -27.20 7.64
N THR A 27 -10.84 -26.21 8.10
CA THR A 27 -11.04 -24.79 7.84
C THR A 27 -9.79 -24.22 7.18
N ALA A 28 -9.97 -23.61 6.01
CA ALA A 28 -8.93 -22.85 5.31
C ALA A 28 -8.96 -21.39 5.77
N ILE A 29 -7.82 -20.87 6.22
CA ILE A 29 -7.66 -19.48 6.64
C ILE A 29 -6.60 -18.84 5.75
N TRP A 30 -6.97 -17.78 5.07
CA TRP A 30 -6.07 -16.96 4.27
C TRP A 30 -5.71 -15.68 5.02
N GLU A 31 -4.42 -15.34 5.02
CA GLU A 31 -3.91 -14.05 5.45
C GLU A 31 -3.08 -13.44 4.34
N LEU A 32 -3.50 -12.29 3.84
CA LEU A 32 -2.85 -11.56 2.76
C LEU A 32 -2.32 -10.23 3.29
N ARG A 33 -1.03 -9.99 3.15
CA ARG A 33 -0.39 -8.69 3.46
C ARG A 33 0.21 -8.13 2.19
N SER A 34 -0.05 -6.85 1.92
CA SER A 34 0.51 -6.11 0.79
C SER A 34 1.42 -5.00 1.31
N VAL A 35 2.56 -4.81 0.65
CA VAL A 35 3.46 -3.67 0.88
C VAL A 35 3.87 -3.04 -0.45
N ASN A 36 4.37 -1.80 -0.39
CA ASN A 36 4.85 -1.07 -1.55
C ASN A 36 6.02 -1.81 -2.23
N HIS A 37 5.84 -2.13 -3.51
CA HIS A 37 6.90 -2.64 -4.37
C HIS A 37 6.59 -2.33 -5.83
N ARG A 38 7.64 -2.08 -6.62
CA ARG A 38 7.52 -1.67 -8.03
C ARG A 38 6.83 -2.71 -8.92
N TYR A 39 7.07 -3.98 -8.65
CA TYR A 39 6.51 -5.11 -9.40
C TYR A 39 5.61 -5.95 -8.52
N LEU A 40 4.68 -6.68 -9.14
CA LEU A 40 3.86 -7.68 -8.44
C LEU A 40 4.73 -8.89 -8.06
N GLU A 41 5.04 -9.00 -6.78
CA GLU A 41 5.85 -10.08 -6.22
C GLU A 41 5.05 -10.91 -5.20
N PRO A 42 4.38 -11.99 -5.64
CA PRO A 42 3.67 -12.88 -4.73
C PRO A 42 4.60 -13.86 -4.04
N HIS A 43 4.61 -13.82 -2.71
CA HIS A 43 5.27 -14.78 -1.84
C HIS A 43 4.22 -15.65 -1.15
N PHE A 44 4.04 -16.88 -1.65
CA PHE A 44 3.10 -17.84 -1.11
C PHE A 44 3.75 -18.70 -0.01
N ARG A 45 3.09 -18.77 1.15
CA ARG A 45 3.39 -19.74 2.21
C ARG A 45 2.24 -20.74 2.27
N LEU A 46 2.43 -21.88 1.62
CA LEU A 46 1.40 -22.91 1.43
C LEU A 46 1.78 -24.21 2.16
N PRO A 47 0.82 -24.88 2.83
CA PRO A 47 0.98 -26.27 3.25
C PRO A 47 0.94 -27.20 2.03
N GLU A 48 1.31 -28.48 2.21
CA GLU A 48 1.39 -29.47 1.12
C GLU A 48 0.10 -29.54 0.29
N VAL A 49 -1.06 -29.53 0.95
CA VAL A 49 -2.39 -29.54 0.30
C VAL A 49 -2.65 -28.33 -0.60
N GLY A 50 -1.97 -27.20 -0.37
CA GLY A 50 -2.13 -25.97 -1.14
C GLY A 50 -1.18 -25.86 -2.33
N ARG A 51 -0.06 -26.61 -2.36
CA ARG A 51 0.97 -26.49 -3.41
C ARG A 51 0.44 -26.72 -4.83
N PRO A 52 -0.43 -27.72 -5.10
CA PRO A 52 -0.98 -27.93 -6.45
C PRO A 52 -1.82 -26.74 -6.96
N LEU A 53 -2.34 -25.91 -6.05
CA LEU A 53 -3.20 -24.78 -6.38
C LEU A 53 -2.41 -23.49 -6.67
N GLU A 54 -1.10 -23.46 -6.43
CA GLU A 54 -0.27 -22.24 -6.54
C GLU A 54 -0.39 -21.57 -7.91
N ALA A 55 -0.38 -22.35 -9.00
CA ALA A 55 -0.50 -21.81 -10.35
C ALA A 55 -1.83 -21.06 -10.56
N LYS A 56 -2.95 -21.62 -10.07
CA LYS A 56 -4.29 -21.01 -10.15
C LYS A 56 -4.39 -19.76 -9.26
N LEU A 57 -3.80 -19.81 -8.07
CA LEU A 57 -3.74 -18.67 -7.14
C LEU A 57 -2.96 -17.50 -7.75
N ARG A 58 -1.80 -17.78 -8.37
CA ARG A 58 -0.95 -16.78 -9.02
C ARG A 58 -1.66 -16.15 -10.24
N ASP A 59 -2.36 -16.93 -11.05
CA ASP A 59 -3.15 -16.40 -12.16
C ASP A 59 -4.29 -15.48 -11.68
N THR A 60 -5.02 -15.90 -10.65
CA THR A 60 -6.08 -15.10 -10.03
C THR A 60 -5.55 -13.77 -9.49
N LEU A 61 -4.37 -13.79 -8.85
CA LEU A 61 -3.73 -12.61 -8.32
C LEU A 61 -3.32 -11.63 -9.42
N ARG A 62 -2.68 -12.10 -10.50
CA ARG A 62 -2.24 -11.27 -11.63
C ARG A 62 -3.39 -10.58 -12.36
N LYS A 63 -4.58 -11.18 -12.37
CA LYS A 63 -5.79 -10.57 -12.93
C LYS A 63 -6.35 -9.45 -12.06
N THR A 64 -5.97 -9.40 -10.79
CA THR A 64 -6.57 -8.51 -9.80
C THR A 64 -5.64 -7.36 -9.38
N LEU A 65 -4.34 -7.60 -9.31
CA LEU A 65 -3.34 -6.63 -8.85
C LEU A 65 -2.23 -6.43 -9.89
N SER A 66 -1.81 -5.18 -10.07
CA SER A 66 -0.76 -4.75 -11.00
C SER A 66 0.64 -4.71 -10.39
N ARG A 67 0.77 -4.36 -9.11
CA ARG A 67 2.06 -4.19 -8.42
C ARG A 67 1.94 -4.43 -6.91
N GLY A 68 3.10 -4.46 -6.24
CA GLY A 68 3.23 -4.65 -4.80
C GLY A 68 3.81 -6.02 -4.44
N LYS A 69 4.45 -6.08 -3.29
CA LYS A 69 4.94 -7.34 -2.72
C LYS A 69 3.84 -7.88 -1.81
N LEU A 70 3.42 -9.12 -2.06
CA LEU A 70 2.34 -9.75 -1.30
C LEU A 70 2.85 -10.97 -0.57
N GLU A 71 2.64 -10.99 0.75
CA GLU A 71 2.79 -12.19 1.55
C GLU A 71 1.43 -12.85 1.70
N LEU A 72 1.30 -14.06 1.16
CA LEU A 72 0.04 -14.80 1.05
C LEU A 72 0.21 -16.10 1.85
N THR A 73 -0.39 -16.18 3.03
CA THR A 73 -0.26 -17.34 3.91
C THR A 73 -1.58 -18.10 3.96
N LEU A 74 -1.51 -19.41 3.68
CA LEU A 74 -2.61 -20.34 3.87
C LEU A 74 -2.36 -21.17 5.13
N THR A 75 -3.29 -21.12 6.07
CA THR A 75 -3.31 -22.01 7.24
C THR A 75 -4.52 -22.94 7.14
N ILE A 76 -4.29 -24.24 7.25
CA ILE A 76 -5.37 -25.23 7.34
C ILE A 76 -5.49 -25.66 8.80
N LYS A 77 -6.67 -25.47 9.40
CA LYS A 77 -7.00 -26.02 10.70
C LYS A 77 -7.89 -27.25 10.49
N PRO A 78 -7.51 -28.44 10.96
CA PRO A 78 -8.41 -29.58 10.92
C PRO A 78 -9.64 -29.26 11.76
N ASN A 79 -10.82 -29.64 11.25
CA ASN A 79 -12.02 -29.52 12.05
C ASN A 79 -11.92 -30.62 13.11
N SER A 80 -11.99 -30.25 14.38
CA SER A 80 -12.10 -31.18 15.50
C SER A 80 -13.51 -31.78 15.55
N VAL A 81 -14.01 -32.25 14.41
CA VAL A 81 -15.10 -33.21 14.39
C VAL A 81 -14.42 -34.53 14.70
N GLU A 82 -14.88 -35.17 15.76
CA GLU A 82 -14.55 -36.53 16.15
C GLU A 82 -14.60 -37.45 14.91
N HIS A 83 -13.47 -37.65 14.22
CA HIS A 83 -13.31 -38.81 13.36
C HIS A 83 -13.08 -40.02 14.29
N THR A 84 -14.15 -40.41 14.98
CA THR A 84 -14.26 -41.65 15.77
C THR A 84 -14.51 -42.86 14.87
N GLY A 85 -14.55 -42.69 13.55
CA GLY A 85 -14.62 -43.78 12.59
C GLY A 85 -13.26 -44.04 11.95
N LEU A 86 -12.40 -44.83 12.60
CA LEU A 86 -11.34 -45.53 11.86
C LEU A 86 -12.04 -46.45 10.85
N GLU A 87 -11.96 -46.15 9.56
CA GLU A 87 -12.48 -47.07 8.54
C GLU A 87 -11.49 -48.21 8.35
N ILE A 88 -11.89 -49.40 8.78
CA ILE A 88 -11.06 -50.59 8.63
C ILE A 88 -11.34 -51.19 7.26
N ASN A 89 -10.30 -51.38 6.45
CA ASN A 89 -10.35 -52.18 5.23
C ASN A 89 -10.56 -53.66 5.60
N GLN A 90 -11.82 -54.03 5.81
CA GLN A 90 -12.23 -55.37 6.26
C GLN A 90 -11.70 -56.50 5.36
N PRO A 91 -11.71 -56.39 4.01
CA PRO A 91 -11.08 -57.39 3.15
C PRO A 91 -9.59 -57.60 3.43
N LEU A 92 -8.81 -56.51 3.52
CA LEU A 92 -7.37 -56.60 3.78
C LEU A 92 -7.07 -57.12 5.19
N ALA A 93 -7.80 -56.63 6.20
CA ALA A 93 -7.66 -57.12 7.57
C ALA A 93 -7.93 -58.63 7.66
N LYS A 94 -8.97 -59.14 6.98
CA LYS A 94 -9.27 -60.57 6.91
C LYS A 94 -8.19 -61.37 6.20
N ALA A 95 -7.65 -60.85 5.10
CA ALA A 95 -6.55 -61.48 4.37
C ALA A 95 -5.27 -61.59 5.23
N LEU A 96 -4.93 -60.54 5.98
CA LEU A 96 -3.80 -60.53 6.90
C LEU A 96 -3.98 -61.52 8.07
N ILE A 97 -5.18 -61.57 8.67
CA ILE A 97 -5.52 -62.55 9.71
C ILE A 97 -5.36 -63.98 9.16
N HIS A 98 -5.84 -64.24 7.94
CA HIS A 98 -5.74 -65.55 7.32
C HIS A 98 -4.29 -65.95 7.04
N ALA A 99 -3.50 -65.06 6.44
CA ALA A 99 -2.08 -65.31 6.14
C ALA A 99 -1.28 -65.57 7.42
N ALA A 100 -1.47 -64.75 8.45
CA ALA A 100 -0.75 -64.91 9.72
C ALA A 100 -1.12 -66.23 10.45
N ARG A 101 -2.37 -66.69 10.34
CA ARG A 101 -2.78 -68.02 10.85
C ARG A 101 -2.15 -69.18 10.09
N GLN A 102 -1.93 -69.04 8.77
CA GLN A 102 -1.23 -70.07 8.00
C GLN A 102 0.24 -70.20 8.44
N VAL A 103 0.90 -69.07 8.70
CA VAL A 103 2.29 -69.07 9.24
C VAL A 103 2.34 -69.67 10.64
N ALA A 104 1.38 -69.31 11.51
CA ALA A 104 1.29 -69.80 12.87
C ALA A 104 1.02 -71.31 12.98
N ALA A 105 0.48 -71.96 11.94
CA ALA A 105 0.18 -73.40 11.95
C ALA A 105 1.43 -74.30 11.91
N GLY A 106 2.62 -73.75 11.63
CA GLY A 106 3.88 -74.48 11.52
C GLY A 106 4.81 -74.41 12.74
N GLU A 107 4.58 -73.48 13.68
CA GLU A 107 5.47 -73.22 14.82
C GLU A 107 4.70 -72.71 16.06
N ASP A 108 5.32 -72.81 17.24
CA ASP A 108 4.78 -72.30 18.50
C ASP A 108 4.85 -70.76 18.54
N THR A 109 3.86 -70.12 17.92
CA THR A 109 3.83 -68.67 17.71
C THR A 109 2.92 -67.96 18.70
N GLN A 110 3.23 -66.69 18.98
CA GLN A 110 2.41 -65.86 19.87
C GLN A 110 1.01 -65.61 19.28
N PRO A 111 -0.02 -65.43 20.12
CA PRO A 111 -1.35 -65.05 19.67
C PRO A 111 -1.33 -63.74 18.89
N LEU A 112 -2.12 -63.70 17.82
CA LEU A 112 -2.15 -62.57 16.90
C LEU A 112 -2.68 -61.30 17.59
N ASN A 113 -1.91 -60.21 17.55
CA ASN A 113 -2.27 -58.95 18.19
C ASN A 113 -3.08 -58.05 17.21
N PRO A 114 -4.36 -57.71 17.51
CA PRO A 114 -5.16 -56.84 16.67
C PRO A 114 -4.54 -55.48 16.37
N LEU A 115 -3.74 -54.92 17.29
CA LEU A 115 -3.04 -53.65 17.07
C LEU A 115 -1.98 -53.74 15.97
N GLN A 116 -1.33 -54.91 15.81
CA GLN A 116 -0.36 -55.12 14.73
C GLN A 116 -1.03 -55.18 13.35
N ILE A 117 -2.27 -55.68 13.28
CA ILE A 117 -3.05 -55.67 12.04
C ILE A 117 -3.46 -54.25 11.69
N LEU A 118 -3.94 -53.49 12.67
CA LEU A 118 -4.35 -52.09 12.47
C LEU A 118 -3.19 -51.21 12.01
N GLN A 119 -1.97 -51.49 12.48
CA GLN A 119 -0.75 -50.80 12.06
C GLN A 119 -0.26 -51.21 10.67
N TRP A 120 -0.83 -52.26 10.06
CA TRP A 120 -0.41 -52.70 8.73
C TRP A 120 -0.84 -51.69 7.66
N PRO A 121 0.07 -51.27 6.76
CA PRO A 121 -0.24 -50.26 5.74
C PRO A 121 -1.50 -50.61 4.94
N GLY A 122 -2.46 -49.69 4.91
CA GLY A 122 -3.73 -49.84 4.18
C GLY A 122 -4.87 -50.53 4.93
N VAL A 123 -4.66 -50.99 6.18
CA VAL A 123 -5.73 -51.58 7.02
C VAL A 123 -6.61 -50.50 7.64
N ILE A 124 -6.01 -49.45 8.18
CA ILE A 124 -6.73 -48.23 8.52
C ILE A 124 -6.75 -47.36 7.27
N SER A 125 -7.94 -47.12 6.75
CA SER A 125 -8.19 -46.09 5.75
C SER A 125 -8.54 -44.81 6.49
N GLU A 126 -7.72 -43.77 6.31
CA GLU A 126 -8.18 -42.42 6.59
C GLU A 126 -9.29 -42.11 5.56
N PRO A 127 -10.43 -41.54 5.96
CA PRO A 127 -11.47 -41.18 5.01
C PRO A 127 -10.85 -40.30 3.93
N GLU A 128 -11.07 -40.67 2.67
CA GLU A 128 -10.58 -39.94 1.51
C GLU A 128 -11.06 -38.48 1.66
N ALA A 129 -10.15 -37.57 2.01
CA ALA A 129 -10.50 -36.17 2.09
C ALA A 129 -11.00 -35.77 0.70
N ASP A 130 -12.24 -35.26 0.64
CA ASP A 130 -12.82 -34.73 -0.60
C ASP A 130 -11.94 -33.57 -1.08
N THR A 131 -10.95 -33.94 -1.89
CA THR A 131 -9.84 -33.10 -2.30
C THR A 131 -10.35 -32.03 -3.26
N GLU A 132 -11.46 -32.31 -3.95
CA GLU A 132 -12.11 -31.37 -4.85
C GLU A 132 -12.87 -30.29 -4.07
N GLN A 133 -13.68 -30.68 -3.08
CA GLN A 133 -14.37 -29.74 -2.19
C GLN A 133 -13.37 -28.88 -1.39
N GLN A 134 -12.29 -29.49 -0.89
CA GLN A 134 -11.22 -28.76 -0.22
C GLN A 134 -10.56 -27.74 -1.15
N SER A 135 -10.19 -28.14 -2.36
CA SER A 135 -9.56 -27.26 -3.35
C SER A 135 -10.48 -26.11 -3.75
N ALA A 136 -11.77 -26.38 -3.95
CA ALA A 136 -12.76 -25.36 -4.27
C ALA A 136 -12.89 -24.34 -3.14
N THR A 137 -12.94 -24.80 -1.89
CA THR A 137 -13.03 -23.93 -0.71
C THR A 137 -11.78 -23.05 -0.59
N ILE A 138 -10.57 -23.61 -0.71
CA ILE A 138 -9.31 -22.84 -0.63
C ILE A 138 -9.28 -21.72 -1.68
N LEU A 139 -9.67 -22.02 -2.92
CA LEU A 139 -9.71 -21.04 -4.01
C LEU A 139 -10.77 -19.97 -3.79
N GLN A 140 -11.94 -20.34 -3.28
CA GLN A 140 -13.03 -19.41 -3.00
C GLN A 140 -12.65 -18.45 -1.85
N THR A 141 -12.16 -18.98 -0.74
CA THR A 141 -11.69 -18.17 0.41
C THR A 141 -10.52 -17.25 0.02
N PHE A 142 -9.65 -17.68 -0.90
CA PHE A 142 -8.60 -16.82 -1.44
C PHE A 142 -9.19 -15.59 -2.17
N ARG A 143 -10.22 -15.78 -3.00
CA ARG A 143 -10.89 -14.67 -3.69
C ARG A 143 -11.54 -13.70 -2.72
N GLU A 144 -12.16 -14.19 -1.65
CA GLU A 144 -12.76 -13.37 -0.60
C GLU A 144 -11.71 -12.54 0.13
N ALA A 145 -10.60 -13.16 0.54
CA ALA A 145 -9.49 -12.44 1.17
C ALA A 145 -8.91 -11.38 0.24
N LEU A 146 -8.83 -11.67 -1.07
CA LEU A 146 -8.35 -10.74 -2.08
C LEU A 146 -9.30 -9.55 -2.32
N GLN A 147 -10.62 -9.80 -2.29
CA GLN A 147 -11.63 -8.74 -2.33
C GLN A 147 -11.54 -7.83 -1.11
N GLN A 148 -11.37 -8.40 0.08
CA GLN A 148 -11.19 -7.62 1.31
C GLN A 148 -9.90 -6.79 1.27
N LEU A 149 -8.79 -7.38 0.82
CA LEU A 149 -7.53 -6.67 0.61
C LEU A 149 -7.73 -5.46 -0.31
N ARG A 150 -8.39 -5.65 -1.47
CA ARG A 150 -8.69 -4.59 -2.42
C ARG A 150 -9.56 -3.49 -1.81
N ALA A 151 -10.63 -3.87 -1.09
CA ALA A 151 -11.50 -2.91 -0.42
C ALA A 151 -10.75 -2.08 0.63
N ASN A 152 -9.84 -2.71 1.37
CA ASN A 152 -9.00 -2.02 2.34
C ASN A 152 -8.02 -1.04 1.66
N ARG A 153 -7.41 -1.43 0.53
CA ARG A 153 -6.55 -0.53 -0.28
C ARG A 153 -7.33 0.69 -0.79
N GLU A 154 -8.58 0.50 -1.24
CA GLU A 154 -9.44 1.60 -1.69
C GLU A 154 -9.83 2.54 -0.53
N ARG A 155 -10.16 1.98 0.65
CA ARG A 155 -10.49 2.79 1.84
C ARG A 155 -9.30 3.62 2.30
N GLU A 156 -8.13 3.00 2.42
CA GLU A 156 -6.91 3.67 2.83
C GLU A 156 -6.48 4.73 1.79
N GLY A 157 -6.58 4.40 0.49
CA GLY A 157 -6.33 5.36 -0.59
C GLY A 157 -7.23 6.59 -0.54
N ALA A 158 -8.51 6.43 -0.17
CA ALA A 158 -9.43 7.55 0.01
C ALA A 158 -9.03 8.45 1.19
N GLU A 159 -8.56 7.87 2.31
CA GLU A 159 -8.05 8.64 3.45
C GLU A 159 -6.75 9.37 3.11
N LEU A 160 -5.84 8.74 2.36
CA LEU A 160 -4.62 9.39 1.86
C LEU A 160 -4.95 10.56 0.91
N ALA A 161 -5.95 10.41 0.04
CA ALA A 161 -6.39 11.50 -0.83
C ALA A 161 -6.91 12.70 -0.03
N LYS A 162 -7.71 12.46 1.02
CA LYS A 162 -8.17 13.53 1.94
C LYS A 162 -7.00 14.17 2.69
N PHE A 163 -6.04 13.36 3.13
CA PHE A 163 -4.83 13.83 3.79
C PHE A 163 -4.06 14.82 2.91
N ILE A 164 -3.87 14.47 1.63
CA ILE A 164 -3.18 15.34 0.67
C ILE A 164 -4.00 16.59 0.40
N GLU A 165 -5.32 16.48 0.19
CA GLU A 165 -6.18 17.63 -0.05
C GLU A 165 -6.10 18.67 1.08
N ALA A 166 -6.09 18.22 2.34
CA ALA A 166 -5.94 19.13 3.49
C ALA A 166 -4.61 19.92 3.44
N ARG A 167 -3.54 19.34 2.90
CA ARG A 167 -2.22 19.99 2.77
C ARG A 167 -2.18 20.92 1.58
N LEU A 168 -2.86 20.57 0.48
CA LEU A 168 -3.04 21.48 -0.65
C LEU A 168 -3.78 22.75 -0.22
N VAL A 169 -4.83 22.62 0.58
CA VAL A 169 -5.53 23.79 1.18
C VAL A 169 -4.58 24.60 2.07
N GLY A 170 -3.76 23.93 2.88
CA GLY A 170 -2.72 24.61 3.69
C GLY A 170 -1.71 25.39 2.84
N ILE A 171 -1.24 24.81 1.74
CA ILE A 171 -0.33 25.47 0.79
C ILE A 171 -0.99 26.69 0.17
N GLU A 172 -2.25 26.58 -0.27
CA GLU A 172 -3.00 27.71 -0.83
C GLU A 172 -3.18 28.83 0.18
N GLY A 173 -3.40 28.49 1.46
CA GLY A 173 -3.43 29.46 2.55
C GLY A 173 -2.10 30.20 2.71
N GLN A 174 -0.97 29.49 2.65
CA GLN A 174 0.36 30.13 2.71
C GLN A 174 0.64 31.00 1.47
N VAL A 175 0.26 30.55 0.27
CA VAL A 175 0.38 31.34 -0.95
C VAL A 175 -0.44 32.63 -0.85
N ALA A 176 -1.69 32.55 -0.38
CA ALA A 176 -2.55 33.72 -0.21
C ALA A 176 -1.96 34.70 0.82
N LEU A 177 -1.47 34.19 1.96
CA LEU A 177 -0.82 34.99 2.99
C LEU A 177 0.38 35.78 2.44
N VAL A 178 1.24 35.11 1.66
CA VAL A 178 2.41 35.77 1.05
C VAL A 178 1.98 36.83 0.05
N ARG A 179 0.98 36.56 -0.80
CA ARG A 179 0.46 37.53 -1.77
C ARG A 179 -0.12 38.78 -1.10
N GLU A 180 -0.84 38.62 0.01
CA GLU A 180 -1.41 39.74 0.76
C GLU A 180 -0.33 40.65 1.35
N ARG A 181 0.77 40.05 1.83
CA ARG A 181 1.90 40.78 2.44
C ARG A 181 2.88 41.36 1.44
N LEU A 182 2.89 40.87 0.20
CA LEU A 182 3.87 41.27 -0.81
C LEU A 182 3.95 42.80 -1.02
N PRO A 183 2.82 43.53 -1.16
CA PRO A 183 2.86 44.97 -1.34
C PRO A 183 3.50 45.71 -0.15
N GLU A 184 3.16 45.32 1.08
CA GLU A 184 3.73 45.90 2.31
C GLU A 184 5.24 45.62 2.41
N ILE A 185 5.67 44.41 2.05
CA ILE A 185 7.07 44.00 2.05
C ILE A 185 7.89 44.83 1.05
N LEU A 186 7.37 45.03 -0.17
CA LEU A 186 8.03 45.80 -1.21
C LEU A 186 8.16 47.27 -0.81
N GLU A 187 7.11 47.87 -0.24
CA GLU A 187 7.16 49.26 0.21
C GLU A 187 8.13 49.46 1.38
N ALA A 188 8.12 48.56 2.37
CA ALA A 188 9.05 48.59 3.49
C ALA A 188 10.53 48.44 3.05
N GLN A 189 10.79 47.64 2.02
CA GLN A 189 12.13 47.54 1.44
C GLN A 189 12.53 48.84 0.74
N ARG A 190 11.62 49.46 0.00
CA ARG A 190 11.85 50.74 -0.69
C ARG A 190 12.19 51.85 0.31
N GLU A 191 11.43 51.97 1.40
CA GLU A 191 11.72 52.92 2.47
C GLU A 191 13.07 52.67 3.14
N LYS A 192 13.39 51.40 3.44
CA LYS A 192 14.67 51.03 4.08
C LYS A 192 15.88 51.39 3.22
N LEU A 193 15.79 51.20 1.91
CA LEU A 193 16.82 51.63 0.95
C LEU A 193 16.98 53.14 0.95
N ARG A 194 15.86 53.86 0.87
CA ARG A 194 15.85 55.32 0.87
C ARG A 194 16.50 55.89 2.11
N ASN A 195 16.11 55.43 3.30
CA ASN A 195 16.66 55.87 4.56
C ASN A 195 18.17 55.62 4.64
N ARG A 196 18.64 54.45 4.16
CA ARG A 196 20.07 54.10 4.20
C ARG A 196 20.91 54.97 3.27
N LEU A 197 20.35 55.46 2.17
CA LEU A 197 21.03 56.38 1.26
C LEU A 197 21.06 57.81 1.81
N GLU A 198 19.98 58.25 2.47
CA GLU A 198 19.93 59.55 3.15
C GLU A 198 20.97 59.62 4.29
N GLU A 199 21.14 58.53 5.06
CA GLU A 199 22.18 58.43 6.11
C GLU A 199 23.62 58.53 5.58
N LEU A 200 23.87 58.05 4.35
CA LEU A 200 25.21 58.07 3.74
C LEU A 200 25.62 59.45 3.20
N SER A 201 24.72 60.44 3.20
CA SER A 201 24.97 61.81 2.68
C SER A 201 25.56 61.84 1.26
N ILE A 202 25.26 60.81 0.46
CA ILE A 202 25.66 60.73 -0.94
C ILE A 202 24.62 61.51 -1.76
N ASP A 203 25.08 62.39 -2.65
CA ASP A 203 24.20 63.07 -3.59
C ASP A 203 23.41 62.00 -4.37
N LEU A 204 22.09 62.00 -4.17
CA LEU A 204 21.21 60.94 -4.65
C LEU A 204 21.14 60.98 -6.17
N ASP A 205 22.00 60.21 -6.83
CA ASP A 205 21.80 59.86 -8.23
C ASP A 205 20.53 59.00 -8.32
N LYS A 206 19.42 59.66 -8.66
CA LYS A 206 18.10 59.04 -8.77
C LYS A 206 18.11 57.87 -9.75
N GLU A 207 18.94 57.93 -10.79
CA GLU A 207 19.04 56.85 -11.79
C GLU A 207 19.69 55.60 -11.18
N ARG A 208 20.73 55.78 -10.36
CA ARG A 208 21.39 54.66 -9.66
C ARG A 208 20.51 54.06 -8.57
N LEU A 209 19.75 54.89 -7.85
CA LEU A 209 18.78 54.42 -6.86
C LEU A 209 17.67 53.58 -7.50
N GLU A 210 17.07 54.05 -8.59
CA GLU A 210 16.04 53.30 -9.31
C GLU A 210 16.60 51.97 -9.84
N GLN A 211 17.86 51.94 -10.31
CA GLN A 211 18.52 50.69 -10.73
C GLN A 211 18.67 49.67 -9.59
N GLU A 212 19.10 50.09 -8.40
CA GLU A 212 19.23 49.19 -7.24
C GLU A 212 17.86 48.72 -6.71
N ILE A 213 16.84 49.59 -6.74
CA ILE A 213 15.46 49.21 -6.42
C ILE A 213 14.95 48.15 -7.40
N VAL A 214 15.19 48.33 -8.70
CA VAL A 214 14.82 47.33 -9.72
C VAL A 214 15.53 45.99 -9.47
N LEU A 215 16.81 46.03 -9.12
CA LEU A 215 17.60 44.81 -8.90
C LEU A 215 17.18 44.07 -7.62
N LEU A 216 16.76 44.79 -6.58
CA LEU A 216 16.19 44.22 -5.36
C LEU A 216 14.75 43.73 -5.57
N ALA A 217 13.94 44.47 -6.31
CA ALA A 217 12.60 44.03 -6.73
C ALA A 217 12.68 42.72 -7.53
N GLN A 218 13.64 42.58 -8.45
CA GLN A 218 13.87 41.32 -9.18
C GLN A 218 14.33 40.16 -8.28
N LYS A 219 15.06 40.43 -7.19
CA LYS A 219 15.44 39.40 -6.21
C LYS A 219 14.32 39.05 -5.24
N ALA A 220 13.42 40.00 -4.98
CA ALA A 220 12.22 39.83 -4.16
C ALA A 220 11.00 39.34 -4.95
N ASP A 221 11.09 39.30 -6.28
CA ASP A 221 10.03 38.82 -7.16
C ASP A 221 9.85 37.32 -6.94
N VAL A 222 8.78 37.02 -6.22
CA VAL A 222 8.33 35.68 -5.86
C VAL A 222 7.00 35.33 -6.52
N ASP A 223 6.43 36.22 -7.34
CA ASP A 223 5.12 36.02 -7.95
C ASP A 223 5.12 34.77 -8.84
N GLU A 224 6.22 34.54 -9.55
CA GLU A 224 6.40 33.35 -10.39
C GLU A 224 6.38 32.05 -9.57
N GLU A 225 7.05 32.02 -8.41
CA GLU A 225 7.00 30.87 -7.49
C GLU A 225 5.59 30.65 -6.92
N LEU A 226 4.87 31.71 -6.59
CA LEU A 226 3.49 31.64 -6.07
C LEU A 226 2.50 31.16 -7.14
N ASP A 227 2.68 31.59 -8.40
CA ASP A 227 1.92 31.10 -9.54
C ASP A 227 2.22 29.61 -9.81
N ARG A 228 3.50 29.21 -9.79
CA ARG A 228 3.91 27.81 -9.93
C ARG A 228 3.33 26.92 -8.83
N LEU A 229 3.41 27.35 -7.56
CA LEU A 229 2.81 26.63 -6.44
C LEU A 229 1.30 26.42 -6.67
N SER A 230 0.58 27.44 -7.11
CA SER A 230 -0.86 27.37 -7.41
C SER A 230 -1.16 26.42 -8.59
N ALA A 231 -0.31 26.42 -9.62
CA ALA A 231 -0.42 25.47 -10.73
C ALA A 231 -0.17 24.02 -10.26
N HIS A 232 0.80 23.81 -9.37
CA HIS A 232 1.09 22.50 -8.80
C HIS A 232 -0.04 21.99 -7.89
N THR A 233 -0.73 22.85 -7.13
CA THR A 233 -1.89 22.42 -6.33
C THR A 233 -3.04 21.97 -7.23
N ALA A 234 -3.36 22.75 -8.26
CA ALA A 234 -4.39 22.41 -9.24
C ALA A 234 -4.07 21.09 -9.97
N GLU A 235 -2.81 20.90 -10.36
CA GLU A 235 -2.37 19.69 -11.04
C GLU A 235 -2.41 18.46 -10.12
N THR A 236 -2.02 18.61 -8.85
CA THR A 236 -2.11 17.52 -7.86
C THR A 236 -3.56 17.05 -7.68
N ARG A 237 -4.53 17.98 -7.61
CA ARG A 237 -5.95 17.61 -7.55
C ARG A 237 -6.43 16.87 -8.79
N ARG A 238 -6.00 17.29 -9.98
CA ARG A 238 -6.31 16.59 -11.23
C ARG A 238 -5.77 15.17 -11.24
N VAL A 239 -4.54 14.98 -10.76
CA VAL A 239 -3.90 13.67 -10.65
C VAL A 239 -4.66 12.77 -9.66
N LEU A 240 -5.01 13.28 -8.49
CA LEU A 240 -5.80 12.54 -7.49
C LEU A 240 -7.19 12.16 -8.02
N ALA A 241 -7.85 13.05 -8.75
CA ALA A 241 -9.16 12.78 -9.37
C ALA A 241 -9.08 11.78 -10.54
N GLY A 242 -7.93 11.69 -11.21
CA GLY A 242 -7.69 10.77 -12.31
C GLY A 242 -7.57 9.31 -11.86
N GLY A 243 -6.96 9.06 -10.70
CA GLY A 243 -6.68 7.71 -10.20
C GLY A 243 -5.82 6.88 -11.16
N GLY A 244 -5.80 5.56 -10.97
CA GLY A 244 -4.85 4.69 -11.67
C GLY A 244 -3.43 4.88 -11.14
N ALA A 245 -2.38 4.56 -11.89
CA ALA A 245 -0.99 4.60 -11.41
C ALA A 245 -0.44 6.04 -11.25
N ILE A 246 -0.81 6.72 -10.19
CA ILE A 246 -0.53 8.15 -9.98
C ILE A 246 0.69 8.44 -9.12
N GLY A 247 1.15 7.47 -8.31
CA GLY A 247 2.25 7.67 -7.36
C GLY A 247 3.51 8.33 -7.95
N ARG A 248 3.98 7.89 -9.13
CA ARG A 248 5.17 8.49 -9.78
C ARG A 248 4.96 9.94 -10.22
N ARG A 249 3.75 10.28 -10.65
CA ARG A 249 3.42 11.65 -11.06
C ARG A 249 3.30 12.56 -9.85
N LEU A 250 2.72 12.04 -8.76
CA LEU A 250 2.68 12.73 -7.47
C LEU A 250 4.11 12.93 -6.91
N ASP A 251 5.00 11.94 -6.99
CA ASP A 251 6.41 12.09 -6.57
C ASP A 251 7.11 13.23 -7.32
N PHE A 252 6.89 13.33 -8.64
CA PHE A 252 7.42 14.44 -9.43
C PHE A 252 6.85 15.79 -8.98
N LEU A 253 5.54 15.88 -8.73
CA LEU A 253 4.92 17.10 -8.22
C LEU A 253 5.48 17.50 -6.86
N MET A 254 5.77 16.55 -5.97
CA MET A 254 6.41 16.83 -4.68
C MET A 254 7.82 17.43 -4.84
N GLN A 255 8.56 16.99 -5.86
CA GLN A 255 9.86 17.59 -6.19
C GLN A 255 9.71 19.02 -6.70
N GLU A 256 8.74 19.27 -7.59
CA GLU A 256 8.48 20.60 -8.11
C GLU A 256 8.02 21.55 -6.98
N PHE A 257 7.09 21.13 -6.12
CA PHE A 257 6.71 21.87 -4.92
C PHE A 257 7.91 22.24 -4.05
N ASN A 258 8.80 21.27 -3.79
CA ASN A 258 9.99 21.50 -2.98
C ASN A 258 10.95 22.50 -3.63
N ARG A 259 11.09 22.46 -4.96
CA ARG A 259 11.87 23.45 -5.72
C ARG A 259 11.32 24.85 -5.50
N GLU A 260 10.02 25.05 -5.67
CA GLU A 260 9.40 26.36 -5.51
C GLU A 260 9.48 26.87 -4.07
N ALA A 261 9.25 26.01 -3.07
CA ALA A 261 9.38 26.38 -1.66
C ALA A 261 10.83 26.73 -1.28
N ASN A 262 11.83 26.10 -1.89
CA ASN A 262 13.24 26.47 -1.69
C ASN A 262 13.57 27.81 -2.33
N THR A 263 13.10 28.06 -3.55
CA THR A 263 13.30 29.34 -4.22
C THR A 263 12.65 30.47 -3.43
N LEU A 264 11.40 30.30 -2.99
CA LEU A 264 10.71 31.25 -2.11
C LEU A 264 11.50 31.51 -0.82
N SER A 265 12.00 30.46 -0.17
CA SER A 265 12.82 30.56 1.04
C SER A 265 14.13 31.33 0.80
N SER A 266 14.78 31.13 -0.35
CA SER A 266 16.05 31.80 -0.69
C SER A 266 15.87 33.27 -1.10
N LYS A 267 14.68 33.61 -1.61
CA LYS A 267 14.25 34.98 -1.95
C LYS A 267 13.55 35.70 -0.79
N SER A 268 13.31 35.03 0.35
CA SER A 268 12.62 35.60 1.50
C SER A 268 13.51 36.64 2.20
N ILE A 269 13.08 37.89 2.17
CA ILE A 269 13.83 39.03 2.73
C ILE A 269 13.24 39.44 4.10
N VAL A 270 12.00 39.02 4.40
CA VAL A 270 11.26 39.39 5.61
C VAL A 270 10.80 38.14 6.36
N THR A 271 10.77 38.22 7.69
CA THR A 271 10.43 37.11 8.59
C THR A 271 9.15 36.38 8.20
N ASP A 272 8.12 37.11 7.79
CA ASP A 272 6.82 36.55 7.43
C ASP A 272 6.91 35.61 6.21
N THR A 273 7.66 36.01 5.18
CA THR A 273 7.91 35.16 3.99
C THR A 273 8.76 33.94 4.32
N THR A 274 9.72 34.08 5.23
CA THR A 274 10.54 32.96 5.71
C THR A 274 9.68 31.95 6.46
N GLN A 275 8.77 32.41 7.32
CA GLN A 275 7.88 31.54 8.08
C GLN A 275 6.92 30.77 7.15
N ALA A 276 6.35 31.46 6.15
CA ALA A 276 5.51 30.81 5.14
C ALA A 276 6.29 29.75 4.33
N ALA A 277 7.53 30.04 3.95
CA ALA A 277 8.38 29.08 3.25
C ALA A 277 8.71 27.83 4.09
N VAL A 278 8.91 28.00 5.41
CA VAL A 278 9.10 26.87 6.34
C VAL A 278 7.82 26.03 6.43
N GLU A 279 6.66 26.66 6.60
CA GLU A 279 5.38 25.95 6.68
C GLU A 279 5.07 25.18 5.39
N LEU A 280 5.32 25.80 4.22
CA LEU A 280 5.22 25.13 2.93
C LEU A 280 6.08 23.87 2.89
N LYS A 281 7.35 23.95 3.31
CA LYS A 281 8.25 22.78 3.34
C LYS A 281 7.72 21.66 4.23
N VAL A 282 7.15 21.99 5.40
CA VAL A 282 6.53 21.01 6.30
C VAL A 282 5.34 20.31 5.62
N LEU A 283 4.43 21.07 5.02
CA LEU A 283 3.27 20.51 4.31
C LEU A 283 3.69 19.62 3.14
N ILE A 284 4.70 20.04 2.38
CA ILE A 284 5.23 19.29 1.24
C ILE A 284 5.88 17.97 1.69
N GLU A 285 6.68 17.98 2.76
CA GLU A 285 7.32 16.75 3.24
C GLU A 285 6.29 15.77 3.81
N GLN A 286 5.27 16.27 4.53
CA GLN A 286 4.14 15.45 4.99
C GLN A 286 3.41 14.76 3.82
N MET A 287 3.16 15.48 2.72
CA MET A 287 2.56 14.89 1.52
C MET A 287 3.49 13.86 0.87
N ARG A 288 4.77 14.19 0.74
CA ARG A 288 5.77 13.32 0.10
C ARG A 288 5.90 11.96 0.79
N GLU A 289 5.85 11.93 2.12
CA GLU A 289 5.87 10.67 2.88
C GLU A 289 4.67 9.77 2.53
N GLN A 290 3.49 10.37 2.35
CA GLN A 290 2.26 9.64 2.05
C GLN A 290 2.13 9.24 0.59
N VAL A 291 2.61 10.07 -0.34
CA VAL A 291 2.56 9.81 -1.79
C VAL A 291 3.28 8.51 -2.15
N GLN A 292 4.35 8.16 -1.43
CA GLN A 292 5.06 6.90 -1.63
C GLN A 292 4.20 5.66 -1.35
N ASN A 293 3.05 5.80 -0.67
CA ASN A 293 2.13 4.70 -0.41
C ASN A 293 0.92 4.68 -1.36
N ILE A 294 0.86 5.61 -2.32
CA ILE A 294 -0.27 5.73 -3.26
C ILE A 294 -0.01 4.99 -4.56
N GLU A 295 -0.98 4.15 -4.94
CA GLU A 295 -1.19 3.62 -6.29
C GLU A 295 -2.22 4.40 -7.07
#